data_AF-A0A7X7YSE1-F1
#
_entry.id   AF-A0A7X7YSE1-F1
#
_cell.length_a   1.000
_cell.length_b   1.000
_cell.length_c   1.000
_cell.angle_alpha   90.00
_cell.angle_beta   90.00
_cell.angle_gamma   90.00
#
_symmetry.space_group_name_H-M   'P 1'
#
loop_
_entity.id
_entity.type
_entity.pdbx_description
1 polymer ?
#
loop_
_entity_poly.entity_id
_entity_poly.type
_entity_poly.pdbx_seq_one_letter_code
_entity_poly.pdbx_strand_id
1 'polypeptide(L)'
;MVIAIMSIISSILAFFLTGNYWYFTLIAIGIYYSLRKQSRVEGIVLLNLVLISAIGLLGKIRPTSIDGLNFVVYGTFVSVIYDLFKKWYASIPMFFLTGIGISLIGSIKYGNIGKLFGLILIPVFLREYSLEKKRELENGETEKDNNNPGGEEK
;
A
#
# COMPACT_ATOMS: atom_id res chain seq x y z
N MET A 1 -15.13 -0.04 -5.97
CA MET A 1 -15.86 1.25 -6.00
C MET A 1 -15.19 2.32 -5.14
N VAL A 2 -14.96 2.09 -3.83
CA VAL A 2 -14.34 3.09 -2.94
C VAL A 2 -12.92 3.48 -3.39
N ILE A 3 -12.06 2.51 -3.75
CA ILE A 3 -10.72 2.80 -4.29
C ILE A 3 -10.80 3.69 -5.53
N ALA A 4 -11.69 3.41 -6.48
CA ALA A 4 -11.80 4.19 -7.70
C ALA A 4 -12.11 5.66 -7.40
N ILE A 5 -13.08 5.91 -6.52
CA ILE A 5 -13.43 7.27 -6.06
C ILE A 5 -12.23 7.93 -5.38
N MET A 6 -11.58 7.23 -4.45
CA MET A 6 -10.41 7.77 -3.75
C MET A 6 -9.22 8.03 -4.68
N SER A 7 -9.04 7.23 -5.73
CA SER A 7 -7.97 7.45 -6.71
C SER A 7 -8.18 8.72 -7.52
N ILE A 8 -9.43 9.02 -7.89
CA ILE A 8 -9.81 10.25 -8.58
C ILE A 8 -9.58 11.46 -7.66
N ILE A 9 -10.07 11.39 -6.41
CA ILE A 9 -9.88 12.47 -5.42
C ILE A 9 -8.38 12.71 -5.19
N SER A 10 -7.61 11.67 -4.92
CA SER A 10 -6.17 11.74 -4.67
C SER A 10 -5.42 12.34 -5.85
N SER A 11 -5.76 11.90 -7.05
CA SER A 11 -5.16 12.40 -8.29
C SER A 11 -5.42 13.89 -8.51
N ILE A 12 -6.67 14.32 -8.33
CA ILE A 12 -7.07 15.72 -8.51
C ILE A 12 -6.37 16.60 -7.47
N LEU A 13 -6.37 16.20 -6.20
CA LEU A 13 -5.72 16.95 -5.12
C LEU A 13 -4.20 17.04 -5.32
N ALA A 14 -3.55 15.95 -5.71
CA ALA A 14 -2.12 15.94 -6.00
C ALA A 14 -1.78 16.83 -7.21
N PHE A 15 -2.60 16.81 -8.27
CA PHE A 15 -2.46 17.71 -9.41
C PHE A 15 -2.62 19.18 -9.00
N PHE A 16 -3.63 19.51 -8.20
CA PHE A 16 -3.84 20.88 -7.72
C PHE A 16 -2.67 21.41 -6.88
N LEU A 17 -1.96 20.54 -6.16
CA LEU A 17 -0.79 20.92 -5.37
C LEU A 17 0.47 21.14 -6.21
N THR A 18 0.63 20.39 -7.30
CA THR A 18 1.93 20.25 -7.99
C THR A 18 1.94 20.72 -9.44
N GLY A 19 0.76 20.84 -10.08
CA GLY A 19 0.61 21.11 -11.51
C GLY A 19 1.06 19.98 -12.43
N ASN A 20 1.37 18.78 -11.91
CA ASN A 20 1.94 17.70 -12.71
C ASN A 20 0.88 16.65 -13.12
N TYR A 21 0.73 16.43 -14.43
CA TYR A 21 -0.21 15.44 -14.98
C TYR A 21 0.13 13.99 -14.63
N TRP A 22 1.36 13.71 -14.21
CA TRP A 22 1.79 12.37 -13.79
C TRP A 22 0.89 11.78 -12.70
N TYR A 23 0.29 12.59 -11.83
CA TYR A 23 -0.59 12.10 -10.76
C TYR A 23 -1.91 11.49 -11.29
N PHE A 24 -2.34 11.77 -12.53
CA PHE A 24 -3.51 11.12 -13.15
C PHE A 24 -3.34 9.62 -13.37
N THR A 25 -2.10 9.13 -13.35
CA THR A 25 -1.81 7.70 -13.40
C THR A 25 -2.37 6.95 -12.17
N LEU A 26 -2.64 7.63 -11.05
CA LEU A 26 -3.33 7.04 -9.88
C LEU A 26 -4.74 6.56 -10.22
N ILE A 27 -5.43 7.20 -11.16
CA ILE A 27 -6.77 6.79 -11.61
C ILE A 27 -6.72 5.40 -12.26
N ALA A 28 -5.68 5.14 -13.05
CA ALA A 28 -5.49 3.83 -13.67
C ALA A 28 -5.30 2.72 -12.61
N ILE A 29 -4.55 3.01 -11.54
CA ILE A 29 -4.41 2.09 -10.39
C ILE A 29 -5.77 1.86 -9.72
N GLY A 30 -6.57 2.91 -9.52
CA GLY A 30 -7.87 2.77 -8.90
C GLY A 30 -8.85 1.93 -9.72
N ILE A 31 -8.82 2.07 -11.05
CA ILE A 31 -9.57 1.22 -11.97
C ILE A 31 -9.09 -0.23 -11.87
N TYR A 32 -7.77 -0.46 -11.90
CA TYR A 32 -7.17 -1.80 -11.79
C TYR A 32 -7.69 -2.55 -10.56
N TYR A 33 -7.61 -1.95 -9.37
CA TYR A 33 -8.06 -2.60 -8.14
C TYR A 33 -9.59 -2.71 -8.05
N SER A 34 -10.34 -1.76 -8.61
CA SER A 34 -11.80 -1.86 -8.63
C SER A 34 -12.30 -3.02 -9.50
N LEU A 35 -11.54 -3.46 -10.51
CA LEU A 35 -11.85 -4.62 -11.33
C LEU A 35 -11.45 -5.94 -10.66
N ARG A 36 -10.38 -5.95 -9.87
CA ARG A 36 -9.84 -7.17 -9.24
C ARG A 36 -10.68 -7.72 -8.07
N LYS A 37 -11.69 -6.97 -7.59
CA LYS A 37 -12.71 -7.29 -6.56
C LYS A 37 -12.24 -7.80 -5.19
N GLN A 38 -11.06 -8.40 -5.07
CA GLN A 38 -10.54 -8.93 -3.81
C GLN A 38 -9.00 -9.01 -3.87
N SER A 39 -8.35 -7.87 -3.70
CA SER A 39 -6.90 -7.82 -3.55
C SER A 39 -6.53 -7.71 -2.08
N ARG A 40 -5.55 -8.51 -1.65
CA ARG A 40 -4.92 -8.39 -0.34
C ARG A 40 -4.34 -6.98 -0.08
N VAL A 41 -3.98 -6.30 -1.16
CA VAL A 41 -3.28 -5.01 -1.14
C VAL A 41 -4.23 -3.81 -1.14
N GLU A 42 -5.52 -4.04 -1.37
CA GLU A 42 -6.56 -3.00 -1.47
C GLU A 42 -6.56 -2.06 -0.25
N GLY A 43 -6.40 -2.60 0.97
CA GLY A 43 -6.34 -1.78 2.18
C GLY A 43 -5.11 -0.85 2.23
N ILE A 44 -3.95 -1.32 1.78
CA ILE A 44 -2.70 -0.53 1.79
C ILE A 44 -2.73 0.51 0.67
N VAL A 45 -3.25 0.14 -0.50
CA VAL A 45 -3.46 1.08 -1.61
C VAL A 45 -4.42 2.18 -1.19
N LEU A 46 -5.53 1.82 -0.54
CA LEU A 46 -6.47 2.80 -0.02
C LEU A 46 -5.80 3.73 1.01
N LEU A 47 -4.98 3.20 1.91
CA LEU A 47 -4.21 4.00 2.87
C LEU A 47 -3.29 5.00 2.16
N ASN A 48 -2.57 4.57 1.12
CA ASN A 48 -1.72 5.46 0.34
C ASN A 48 -2.51 6.55 -0.38
N LEU A 49 -3.67 6.21 -0.95
CA LEU A 49 -4.57 7.19 -1.59
C LEU A 49 -5.10 8.22 -0.57
N VAL A 50 -5.51 7.76 0.62
CA VAL A 50 -5.89 8.67 1.72
C VAL A 50 -4.74 9.59 2.10
N LEU A 51 -3.52 9.06 2.20
CA LEU A 51 -2.34 9.84 2.53
C LEU A 51 -2.03 10.89 1.45
N ILE A 52 -2.03 10.49 0.16
CA ILE A 52 -1.88 11.39 -0.99
C ILE A 52 -2.93 12.49 -0.97
N SER A 53 -4.20 12.15 -0.72
CA SER A 53 -5.30 13.12 -0.60
C SER A 53 -5.07 14.10 0.55
N ALA A 54 -4.66 13.60 1.73
CA ALA A 54 -4.39 14.43 2.89
C ALA A 54 -3.23 15.42 2.63
N ILE A 55 -2.17 14.95 1.96
CA ILE A 55 -1.04 15.81 1.57
C ILE A 55 -1.48 16.84 0.53
N GLY A 56 -2.24 16.43 -0.51
CA GLY A 56 -2.75 17.34 -1.53
C GLY A 56 -3.62 18.45 -0.93
N LEU A 57 -4.48 18.12 0.03
CA LEU A 57 -5.36 19.07 0.69
C LEU A 57 -4.63 20.00 1.67
N LEU A 58 -3.72 19.45 2.48
CA LEU A 58 -2.99 20.22 3.50
C LEU A 58 -1.77 20.96 2.96
N GLY A 59 -1.16 20.47 1.87
CA GLY A 59 0.08 21.00 1.30
C GLY A 59 -0.06 22.37 0.64
N LYS A 60 -1.29 22.79 0.31
CA LYS A 60 -1.54 24.15 -0.16
C LYS A 60 -1.44 25.18 0.98
N ILE A 61 -1.66 24.75 2.23
CA ILE A 61 -1.74 25.62 3.41
C ILE A 61 -0.47 25.50 4.27
N ARG A 62 0.25 24.37 4.19
CA ARG A 62 1.44 24.08 5.00
C ARG A 62 2.61 23.60 4.14
N PRO A 63 3.86 23.81 4.59
CA PRO A 63 5.01 23.24 3.91
C PRO A 63 4.88 21.72 3.81
N THR A 64 5.03 21.17 2.61
CA THR A 64 4.99 19.72 2.34
C THR A 64 6.13 19.31 1.43
N SER A 65 6.60 18.07 1.59
CA SER A 65 7.63 17.50 0.71
C SER A 65 6.98 16.94 -0.55
N ILE A 66 7.27 17.55 -1.70
CA ILE A 66 6.86 17.04 -3.01
C ILE A 66 7.54 15.69 -3.30
N ASP A 67 8.82 15.55 -2.93
CA ASP A 67 9.53 14.28 -3.06
C ASP A 67 8.87 13.19 -2.22
N GLY A 68 8.47 13.51 -0.99
CA GLY A 68 7.73 12.59 -0.13
C GLY A 68 6.41 12.14 -0.76
N LEU A 69 5.66 13.07 -1.37
CA LEU A 69 4.45 12.76 -2.13
C LEU A 69 4.75 11.81 -3.30
N ASN A 70 5.81 12.07 -4.06
CA ASN A 70 6.24 11.22 -5.18
C ASN A 70 6.56 9.80 -4.72
N PHE A 71 7.27 9.65 -3.60
CA PHE A 71 7.60 8.34 -3.03
C PHE A 71 6.35 7.55 -2.61
N VAL A 72 5.32 8.20 -2.05
CA VAL A 72 4.04 7.53 -1.75
C VAL A 72 3.33 7.12 -3.03
N VAL A 73 3.37 7.93 -4.09
CA VAL A 73 2.82 7.58 -5.40
C VAL A 73 3.55 6.40 -6.03
N TYR A 74 4.89 6.39 -5.99
CA TYR A 74 5.67 5.25 -6.47
C TYR A 74 5.37 3.98 -5.68
N GLY A 75 5.25 4.06 -4.35
CA GLY A 75 4.80 2.93 -3.52
C GLY A 75 3.42 2.41 -3.96
N THR A 76 2.51 3.31 -4.30
CA THR A 76 1.17 2.95 -4.84
C THR A 76 1.26 2.31 -6.22
N PHE A 77 2.22 2.68 -7.07
CA PHE A 77 2.46 1.98 -8.34
C PHE A 77 3.00 0.58 -8.13
N VAL A 78 3.99 0.44 -7.25
CA VAL A 78 4.63 -0.84 -6.95
C VAL A 78 3.67 -1.82 -6.29
N SER A 79 2.58 -1.35 -5.67
CA SER A 79 1.53 -2.23 -5.16
C SER A 79 0.95 -3.14 -6.24
N VAL A 80 0.89 -2.68 -7.50
CA VAL A 80 0.41 -3.48 -8.64
C VAL A 80 1.32 -4.67 -8.87
N ILE A 81 2.64 -4.46 -8.75
CA ILE A 81 3.64 -5.53 -8.84
C ILE A 81 3.43 -6.53 -7.70
N TYR A 82 3.26 -6.06 -6.47
CA TYR A 82 2.98 -6.93 -5.33
C TYR A 82 1.72 -7.78 -5.56
N ASP A 83 0.65 -7.16 -6.07
CA ASP A 83 -0.61 -7.82 -6.34
C ASP A 83 -0.51 -8.87 -7.48
N LEU A 84 0.41 -8.71 -8.43
CA LEU A 84 0.70 -9.69 -9.47
C LEU A 84 1.45 -10.91 -8.93
N PHE A 85 2.48 -10.70 -8.11
CA PHE A 85 3.32 -11.80 -7.59
C PHE A 85 2.72 -12.52 -6.38
N LYS A 86 1.84 -11.86 -5.61
CA LYS A 86 1.13 -12.40 -4.43
C LYS A 86 2.03 -12.98 -3.34
N LYS A 87 3.32 -12.64 -3.31
CA LYS A 87 4.28 -13.10 -2.29
C LYS A 87 4.66 -11.96 -1.35
N TRP A 88 4.78 -12.21 -0.04
CA TRP A 88 5.06 -11.17 0.96
C TRP A 88 6.27 -10.31 0.61
N TYR A 89 7.34 -10.90 0.07
CA TYR A 89 8.56 -10.15 -0.26
C TYR A 89 8.36 -9.15 -1.40
N ALA A 90 7.36 -9.35 -2.26
CA ALA A 90 7.03 -8.40 -3.31
C ALA A 90 6.34 -7.13 -2.75
N SER A 91 5.90 -7.15 -1.48
CA SER A 91 5.42 -5.97 -0.77
C SER A 91 6.55 -5.08 -0.24
N ILE A 92 7.77 -5.60 -0.09
CA ILE A 92 8.92 -4.87 0.47
C ILE A 92 9.15 -3.55 -0.26
N PRO A 93 9.24 -3.51 -1.60
CA PRO A 93 9.53 -2.26 -2.29
C PRO A 93 8.38 -1.25 -2.17
N MET A 94 7.13 -1.72 -2.09
CA MET A 94 5.97 -0.87 -1.82
C MET A 94 6.06 -0.21 -0.44
N PHE A 95 6.30 -1.00 0.62
CA PHE A 95 6.41 -0.49 1.99
C PHE A 95 7.61 0.42 2.16
N PHE A 96 8.74 0.09 1.55
CA PHE A 96 9.96 0.89 1.60
C PHE A 96 9.75 2.28 0.98
N LEU A 97 9.20 2.34 -0.24
CA LEU A 97 8.91 3.61 -0.92
C LEU A 97 7.88 4.44 -0.14
N THR A 98 6.81 3.81 0.33
CA THR A 98 5.80 4.50 1.15
C THR A 98 6.42 5.03 2.45
N GLY A 99 7.30 4.26 3.09
CA GLY A 99 7.97 4.63 4.33
C GLY A 99 8.94 5.80 4.16
N ILE A 100 9.71 5.82 3.07
CA ILE A 100 10.53 6.98 2.69
C ILE A 100 9.63 8.21 2.49
N GLY A 101 8.53 8.04 1.76
CA GLY A 101 7.58 9.12 1.52
C GLY A 101 7.06 9.75 2.82
N ILE A 102 6.54 8.91 3.73
CA ILE A 102 6.07 9.33 5.05
C ILE A 102 7.17 10.02 5.85
N SER A 103 8.40 9.49 5.82
CA SER A 103 9.53 10.05 6.56
C SER A 103 9.93 11.43 6.04
N LEU A 104 9.96 11.60 4.72
CA LEU A 104 10.25 12.90 4.09
C LEU A 104 9.17 13.92 4.43
N ILE A 105 7.90 13.54 4.34
CA ILE A 105 6.76 14.40 4.73
C ILE A 105 6.84 14.77 6.22
N GLY A 106 7.08 13.79 7.09
CA GLY A 106 7.19 13.99 8.53
C GLY A 106 8.35 14.93 8.88
N SER A 107 9.48 14.81 8.17
CA SER A 107 10.68 15.60 8.45
C SER A 107 10.51 17.10 8.19
N ILE A 108 9.61 17.49 7.27
CA ILE A 108 9.30 18.90 6.99
C ILE A 108 8.73 19.60 8.24
N LYS A 109 7.87 18.91 8.99
CA LYS A 109 7.20 19.50 10.16
C LYS A 109 7.88 19.18 11.49
N TYR A 110 8.46 17.98 11.62
CA TYR A 110 8.98 17.45 12.88
C TYR A 110 10.51 17.24 12.87
N GLY A 111 11.21 17.73 11.83
CA GLY A 111 12.66 17.65 11.73
C GLY A 111 13.18 16.20 11.79
N ASN A 112 14.24 15.96 12.57
CA ASN A 112 14.85 14.64 12.68
C ASN A 112 13.91 13.57 13.25
N ILE A 113 12.98 13.94 14.15
CA ILE A 113 12.00 12.99 14.71
C ILE A 113 11.04 12.53 13.60
N GLY A 114 10.67 13.42 12.68
CA GLY A 114 9.82 13.10 11.54
C GLY A 114 10.39 12.04 10.60
N LYS A 115 11.73 11.88 10.56
CA LYS A 115 12.39 10.82 9.77
C LYS A 115 12.04 9.41 10.25
N LEU A 116 11.60 9.27 11.51
CA LEU A 116 11.22 7.98 12.10
C LEU A 116 9.78 7.60 11.76
N PHE A 117 8.97 8.50 11.20
CA PHE A 117 7.56 8.23 10.94
C PHE A 117 7.34 7.09 9.93
N GLY A 118 8.27 6.86 9.01
CA GLY A 118 8.21 5.71 8.10
C GLY A 118 8.22 4.36 8.81
N LEU A 119 8.75 4.28 10.04
CA LEU A 119 8.76 3.06 10.84
C LEU A 119 7.35 2.59 11.25
N ILE A 120 6.33 3.46 11.14
CA ILE A 120 4.93 3.08 11.37
C ILE A 120 4.46 1.95 10.43
N LEU A 121 5.16 1.73 9.32
CA LEU A 121 4.87 0.65 8.38
C LEU A 121 5.40 -0.71 8.85
N ILE A 122 6.33 -0.77 9.81
CA ILE A 122 6.91 -2.05 10.28
C ILE A 122 5.82 -2.97 10.87
N PRO A 123 4.93 -2.52 11.78
CA PRO A 123 3.84 -3.35 12.28
C PRO A 123 2.89 -3.82 11.17
N VAL A 124 2.65 -2.96 10.17
CA VAL A 124 1.79 -3.28 9.02
C VAL A 124 2.42 -4.38 8.17
N PHE A 125 3.73 -4.29 7.93
CA PHE A 125 4.50 -5.30 7.22
C PHE A 125 4.55 -6.64 7.97
N LEU A 126 4.80 -6.63 9.28
CA LEU A 126 4.82 -7.83 10.11
C LEU A 126 3.46 -8.55 10.15
N ARG A 127 2.37 -7.77 10.19
CA ARG A 127 1.00 -8.31 10.08
C ARG A 127 0.79 -9.00 8.73
N GLU A 128 1.31 -8.42 7.66
CA GLU A 128 1.18 -9.03 6.34
C GLU A 128 2.00 -10.33 6.26
N TYR A 129 3.23 -10.34 6.75
CA TYR A 129 4.03 -11.56 6.83
C TYR A 129 3.33 -12.67 7.65
N SER A 130 2.75 -12.34 8.81
CA SER A 130 2.09 -13.34 9.67
C SER A 130 0.81 -13.92 9.04
N LEU A 131 0.03 -13.10 8.33
CA LEU A 131 -1.16 -13.56 7.62
C LEU A 131 -0.82 -14.51 6.46
N GLU A 132 0.32 -14.32 5.80
CA GLU A 132 0.79 -15.23 4.75
C GLU A 132 1.20 -16.57 5.36
N LYS A 133 2.05 -16.53 6.39
CA LYS A 133 2.55 -17.72 7.07
C LYS A 133 1.43 -18.58 7.67
N LYS A 134 0.39 -17.95 8.23
CA LYS A 134 -0.78 -18.67 8.76
C LYS A 134 -1.51 -19.46 7.67
N ARG A 135 -1.61 -18.93 6.45
CA ARG A 135 -2.26 -19.62 5.32
C ARG A 135 -1.40 -20.73 4.73
N GLU A 136 -0.09 -20.56 4.71
CA GLU A 136 0.83 -21.65 4.32
C GLU A 136 0.66 -22.85 5.26
N LEU A 137 0.45 -22.61 6.55
CA LEU A 137 0.17 -23.66 7.54
C LEU A 137 -1.22 -24.29 7.32
N GLU A 138 -2.28 -23.48 7.15
CA GLU A 138 -3.65 -23.98 6.89
C GLU A 138 -3.73 -24.81 5.59
N ASN A 139 -3.07 -24.37 4.51
CA ASN A 139 -3.02 -25.12 3.24
C ASN A 139 -2.20 -26.42 3.37
N GLY A 140 -1.09 -26.40 4.11
CA GLY A 140 -0.28 -27.59 4.36
C GLY A 140 -0.98 -28.64 5.24
N GLU A 141 -1.82 -28.21 6.18
CA GLU A 141 -2.69 -29.12 6.95
C GLU A 141 -3.78 -29.72 6.09
N THR A 142 -4.39 -28.93 5.19
CA THR A 142 -5.43 -29.42 4.25
C THR A 142 -4.88 -30.43 3.24
N GLU A 143 -3.62 -30.28 2.78
CA GLU A 143 -2.95 -31.27 1.93
C GLU A 143 -2.57 -32.54 2.69
N LYS A 144 -2.21 -32.45 3.99
CA LYS A 144 -1.93 -33.64 4.81
C LYS A 144 -3.20 -34.44 5.12
N ASP A 145 -4.34 -33.77 5.34
CA ASP A 145 -5.61 -34.42 5.62
C ASP A 145 -6.18 -35.12 4.37
N ASN A 146 -6.07 -34.51 3.20
CA ASN A 146 -6.49 -35.12 1.92
C ASN A 146 -5.55 -36.24 1.43
N ASN A 147 -4.28 -36.23 1.85
CA ASN A 147 -3.31 -37.28 1.50
C ASN A 147 -3.31 -38.46 2.48
N ASN A 148 -4.22 -38.50 3.46
CA ASN A 148 -4.37 -39.63 4.37
C ASN A 148 -5.71 -40.36 4.16
N PRO A 149 -5.91 -41.10 3.05
CA PRO A 149 -7.04 -42.01 2.89
C PRO A 149 -6.73 -43.30 3.66
N GLY A 150 -6.82 -43.27 4.99
CA GLY A 150 -6.48 -44.46 5.78
C GLY A 150 -6.40 -44.22 7.28
N GLY A 151 -7.56 -44.05 7.91
CA GLY A 151 -7.75 -44.26 9.34
C GLY A 151 -8.67 -45.47 9.53
N GLU A 152 -8.05 -46.63 9.50
CA GLU A 152 -8.52 -47.99 9.81
C GLU A 152 -9.94 -48.13 10.43
N GLU A 153 -10.84 -48.75 9.66
CA GLU A 153 -11.81 -49.68 10.25
C GLU A 153 -11.03 -50.89 10.80
N LYS A 154 -11.01 -51.05 12.13
CA LYS A 154 -11.15 -52.32 12.85
C LYS A 154 -11.24 -52.12 14.35
#